data_AF-A0A9X7W1X1-F1
#
_entry.id   AF-A0A9X7W1X1-F1
#
_cell.length_a   1.000
_cell.length_b   1.000
_cell.length_c   1.000
_cell.angle_alpha   90.00
_cell.angle_beta   90.00
_cell.angle_gamma   90.00
#
_symmetry.space_group_name_H-M   'P 1'
#
loop_
_entity.id
_entity.type
_entity.pdbx_description
1 polymer ?
#
loop_
_entity_poly.entity_id
_entity_poly.type
_entity_poly.pdbx_seq_one_letter_code
_entity_poly.pdbx_strand_id
1 'polypeptide(L)' 'MSPEAKVAVASFRSVAANLQSTLMDCVSGRELVERGFSADVEIASRMNESAVVPMLVDGAYSA' A
#
# COMPACT_ATOMS: atom_id res chain seq x y z
N MET A 1 4.17 -11.69 -18.50
CA MET A 1 4.57 -11.16 -17.18
C MET A 1 6.08 -11.17 -17.09
N SER A 2 6.71 -10.02 -16.88
CA SER A 2 8.17 -9.92 -16.72
C SER A 2 8.62 -10.61 -15.41
N PRO A 3 9.91 -10.89 -15.23
CA PRO A 3 10.44 -11.39 -13.97
C PRO A 3 10.08 -10.52 -12.76
N GLU A 4 10.16 -9.20 -12.89
CA GLU A 4 9.85 -8.24 -11.82
C GLU A 4 8.37 -8.32 -11.43
N ALA A 5 7.49 -8.42 -12.43
CA ALA A 5 6.07 -8.61 -12.19
C ALA A 5 5.76 -9.96 -11.49
N LYS A 6 6.53 -11.02 -11.77
CA LYS A 6 6.41 -12.30 -11.03
C LYS A 6 6.82 -12.16 -9.57
N VAL A 7 7.92 -11.46 -9.30
CA VAL A 7 8.37 -11.20 -7.92
C VAL A 7 7.32 -10.39 -7.16
N ALA A 8 6.82 -9.30 -7.74
CA ALA A 8 5.78 -8.48 -7.12
C ALA A 8 4.51 -9.28 -6.77
N VAL A 9 4.04 -10.12 -7.70
CA VAL A 9 2.88 -11.00 -7.46
C VAL A 9 3.14 -11.99 -6.33
N ALA A 10 4.32 -12.62 -6.32
CA ALA A 10 4.67 -13.58 -5.26
C ALA A 10 4.76 -12.91 -3.89
N SER A 11 5.42 -11.76 -3.81
CA SER A 11 5.52 -10.96 -2.57
C SER A 11 4.15 -10.56 -2.05
N PHE A 12 3.29 -9.98 -2.90
CA PHE A 12 1.94 -9.59 -2.48
C PHE A 12 1.13 -10.80 -1.98
N ARG A 13 1.13 -11.91 -2.73
CA ARG A 13 0.38 -13.13 -2.35
C ARG A 13 0.85 -13.70 -1.00
N SER A 14 2.12 -13.57 -0.66
CA SER A 14 2.65 -14.06 0.63
C SER A 14 2.14 -13.28 1.84
N VAL A 15 1.67 -12.03 1.65
CA VAL A 15 1.27 -11.13 2.74
C VAL A 15 -0.20 -10.69 2.66
N ALA A 16 -0.92 -11.07 1.61
CA ALA A 16 -2.28 -10.57 1.35
C ALA A 16 -3.27 -10.87 2.49
N ALA A 17 -3.14 -12.02 3.15
CA ALA A 17 -4.01 -12.42 4.26
C ALA A 17 -3.79 -11.60 5.54
N ASN A 18 -2.64 -10.95 5.66
CA ASN A 18 -2.18 -10.24 6.86
C ASN A 18 -1.61 -8.86 6.50
N LEU A 19 -2.12 -8.26 5.41
CA LEU A 19 -1.57 -7.06 4.78
C LEU A 19 -1.41 -5.88 5.75
N GLN A 20 -2.43 -5.64 6.59
CA GLN A 20 -2.38 -4.58 7.59
C GLN A 20 -1.23 -4.79 8.59
N SER A 21 -1.16 -5.96 9.25
CA SER A 21 -0.05 -6.24 10.17
C SER A 21 1.30 -6.20 9.48
N THR A 22 1.42 -6.70 8.26
CA THR A 22 2.67 -6.62 7.49
C THR A 22 3.09 -5.18 7.22
N LEU A 23 2.14 -4.29 6.88
CA LEU A 23 2.42 -2.88 6.66
C LEU A 23 2.74 -2.14 7.98
N MET A 24 2.10 -2.51 9.09
CA MET A 24 2.43 -1.98 10.42
C MET A 24 3.86 -2.37 10.85
N ASP A 25 4.27 -3.60 10.54
CA ASP A 25 5.59 -4.12 10.93
C ASP A 25 6.70 -3.78 9.94
N CYS A 26 6.41 -3.24 8.75
CA CYS A 26 7.44 -2.83 7.81
C CYS A 26 8.21 -1.60 8.33
N VAL A 27 9.42 -1.36 7.82
CA VAL A 27 10.30 -0.29 8.31
C VAL A 27 9.61 1.07 8.31
N SER A 28 9.05 1.49 7.17
CA SER A 28 8.34 2.77 7.05
C SER A 28 7.04 2.82 7.85
N GLY A 29 6.37 1.68 8.04
CA GLY A 29 5.17 1.58 8.87
C GLY A 29 5.48 1.86 10.34
N ARG A 30 6.52 1.20 10.87
CA ARG A 30 6.99 1.45 12.24
C ARG A 30 7.45 2.89 12.43
N GLU A 31 8.18 3.46 11.48
CA GLU A 31 8.58 4.87 11.52
C GLU A 31 7.37 5.82 11.59
N LEU A 32 6.30 5.55 10.83
CA LEU A 32 5.06 6.35 10.89
C LEU A 32 4.33 6.17 12.22
N VAL A 33 4.23 4.94 12.72
CA VAL A 33 3.62 4.63 14.02
C VAL A 33 4.36 5.33 15.15
N GLU A 34 5.69 5.28 15.18
CA GLU A 34 6.53 5.98 16.17
C GLU A 34 6.34 7.50 16.13
N ARG A 35 6.01 8.05 14.96
CA ARG A 35 5.71 9.47 14.77
C ARG A 35 4.25 9.85 15.06
N GLY A 36 3.41 8.89 15.49
CA GLY A 36 2.01 9.12 15.82
C GLY A 36 1.03 9.00 14.65
N PHE A 37 1.45 8.47 13.50
CA PHE A 37 0.64 8.34 12.28
C PHE A 37 0.14 6.90 12.06
N SER A 38 -0.19 6.16 13.12
CA SER A 38 -0.68 4.77 12.99
C SER A 38 -1.95 4.68 12.16
N ALA A 39 -2.88 5.63 12.31
CA ALA A 39 -4.12 5.69 11.56
C ALA A 39 -3.90 5.79 10.03
N ASP A 40 -2.83 6.46 9.60
CA ASP A 40 -2.49 6.59 8.18
C ASP A 40 -2.07 5.24 7.60
N VAL A 41 -1.31 4.45 8.36
CA VAL A 41 -0.90 3.08 7.96
C VAL A 41 -2.12 2.15 7.91
N GLU A 42 -3.02 2.27 8.89
CA GLU A 42 -4.28 1.52 8.90
C GLU A 42 -5.14 1.82 7.67
N ILE A 43 -5.34 3.09 7.33
CA ILE A 43 -6.10 3.51 6.13
C ILE A 43 -5.41 3.01 4.86
N ALA A 44 -4.10 3.19 4.74
CA ALA A 44 -3.33 2.76 3.56
C ALA A 44 -3.36 1.25 3.32
N SER A 45 -3.55 0.45 4.39
CA SER A 45 -3.62 -1.01 4.29
C SER A 45 -4.95 -1.57 3.78
N ARG A 46 -6.00 -0.74 3.64
CA ARG A 46 -7.33 -1.17 3.21
C ARG A 46 -7.34 -1.52 1.73
N MET A 47 -7.51 -2.79 1.43
CA MET A 47 -7.54 -3.29 0.06
C MET A 47 -8.92 -3.08 -0.57
N ASN A 48 -8.96 -2.48 -1.77
CA ASN A 48 -10.19 -2.21 -2.55
C ASN A 48 -11.21 -1.27 -1.86
N GLU A 49 -10.75 -0.36 -1.00
CA GLU A 49 -11.63 0.61 -0.30
C GLU A 49 -12.20 1.69 -1.23
N SER A 50 -11.45 2.10 -2.25
CA SER A 50 -11.83 3.15 -3.21
C SER A 50 -11.87 2.60 -4.63
N ALA A 51 -12.86 3.07 -5.41
CA ALA A 51 -12.98 2.80 -6.84
C ALA A 51 -12.43 3.92 -7.73
N VAL A 52 -11.93 5.02 -7.15
CA VAL A 52 -11.37 6.16 -7.90
C VAL A 52 -9.99 5.79 -8.44
N VAL A 53 -9.73 6.10 -9.71
CA VAL A 53 -8.44 5.88 -10.37
C VAL A 53 -7.92 7.23 -10.89
N PRO A 54 -7.20 8.01 -10.06
CA PRO A 54 -6.76 9.34 -10.47
C PRO A 54 -5.79 9.28 -11.66
N MET A 55 -6.05 10.09 -12.68
CA MET A 55 -5.21 10.21 -13.86
C MET A 55 -4.35 11.47 -13.79
N LEU A 56 -3.05 11.34 -14.08
CA LEU A 56 -2.16 12.49 -14.23
C LEU A 56 -2.41 13.14 -15.59
N VAL A 57 -3.04 14.31 -15.59
CA VAL A 57 -3.35 15.11 -16.78
C VAL A 57 -2.81 16.51 -16.55
N ASP A 58 -1.98 16.99 -17.48
CA ASP A 58 -1.42 18.35 -17.45
C ASP A 58 -0.78 18.75 -16.10
N GLY A 59 -0.10 17.79 -15.45
CA GLY A 59 0.65 18.02 -14.21
C GLY A 59 -0.17 17.93 -12.91
N ALA A 60 -1.45 17.57 -12.97
CA ALA A 60 -2.30 17.35 -11.80
C ALA A 60 -3.02 15.99 -11.88
N TYR A 61 -3.33 15.41 -10.71
CA TYR A 61 -4.20 14.24 -10.63
C TYR A 61 -5.67 14.68 -10.62
N SER A 62 -6.47 14.19 -11.55
CA SER A 62 -7.93 14.31 -11.54
C SER A 62 -8.56 12.95 -11.27
N ALA A 63 -9.62 12.93 -10.46
CA ALA A 63 -10.48 11.76 -10.26
C ALA A 63 -11.28 11.41 -11.53
#